data_AF-A0A2N2VYM9-F1
#
_entry.id   AF-A0A2N2VYM9-F1
#
_cell.length_a   1.000
_cell.length_b   1.000
_cell.length_c   1.000
_cell.angle_alpha   90.00
_cell.angle_beta   90.00
_cell.angle_gamma   90.00
#
_symmetry.space_group_name_H-M   'P 1'
#
loop_
_entity.id
_entity.type
_entity.pdbx_description
1 polymer ?
#
loop_
_entity_poly.entity_id
_entity_poly.type
_entity_poly.pdbx_seq_one_letter_code
_entity_poly.pdbx_strand_id
1 'polypeptide(L)' 'MANITKEEIRKPENLVYKKTDLLTDKPLSYCPGCGHGTAHRIVMEVLEEMDIQDKTIGIAPVGCSVLAYEFMNIDMQQ' A
#
# COMPACT_ATOMS: atom_id res chain seq x y z
N MET A 1 -22.18 29.86 3.68
CA MET A 1 -21.43 28.59 3.79
C MET A 1 -20.05 28.96 4.29
N ALA A 2 -19.58 28.37 5.39
CA ALA A 2 -18.27 28.73 5.95
C ALA A 2 -17.16 28.41 4.94
N ASN A 3 -16.25 29.36 4.73
CA ASN A 3 -15.06 29.16 3.89
C ASN A 3 -14.04 28.34 4.70
N ILE A 4 -14.05 27.02 4.56
CA ILE A 4 -13.05 26.13 5.14
C ILE A 4 -11.77 26.20 4.29
N THR A 5 -10.62 26.44 4.93
CA THR A 5 -9.31 26.47 4.28
C THR A 5 -8.71 25.08 4.11
N LYS A 6 -7.72 24.91 3.21
CA LYS A 6 -7.08 23.59 2.98
C LYS A 6 -6.28 23.15 4.21
N GLU A 7 -5.73 24.12 4.93
CA GLU A 7 -4.94 23.97 6.14
C GLU A 7 -5.81 23.45 7.29
N GLU A 8 -7.06 23.92 7.38
CA GLU A 8 -8.04 23.41 8.36
C GLU A 8 -8.50 21.98 8.07
N ILE A 9 -8.41 21.52 6.81
CA ILE A 9 -8.72 20.13 6.42
C ILE A 9 -7.51 19.22 6.67
N ARG A 10 -6.29 19.67 6.35
CA ARG A 10 -5.03 18.88 6.42
C ARG A 10 -4.45 18.79 7.83
N LYS A 11 -5.30 18.55 8.83
CA LYS A 11 -4.86 18.34 10.21
C LYS A 11 -4.55 16.87 10.46
N PRO A 12 -3.57 16.53 11.33
CA PRO A 12 -3.23 15.14 11.65
C PRO A 12 -4.43 14.31 12.13
N GLU A 13 -5.36 14.90 12.89
CA GLU A 13 -6.58 14.23 13.36
C GLU A 13 -7.56 13.84 12.23
N ASN A 14 -7.43 14.46 11.05
CA ASN A 14 -8.23 14.15 9.86
C ASN A 14 -7.53 13.13 8.95
N LEU A 15 -6.39 12.56 9.35
CA LEU A 15 -5.67 11.57 8.56
C LEU A 15 -6.47 10.26 8.51
N VAL A 16 -7.16 10.04 7.39
CA VAL A 16 -7.91 8.80 7.15
C VAL A 16 -7.01 7.66 6.69
N TYR A 17 -5.93 8.00 5.98
CA TYR A 17 -5.06 7.03 5.32
C TYR A 17 -3.64 7.59 5.14
N LYS A 18 -2.64 6.74 5.40
CA LYS A 18 -1.25 6.94 5.00
C LYS A 18 -0.76 5.68 4.28
N LYS A 19 0.20 5.83 3.37
CA LYS A 19 0.89 4.68 2.78
C LYS A 19 1.55 3.87 3.91
N THR A 20 1.32 2.55 3.91
CA THR A 20 1.98 1.58 4.80
C THR A 20 3.48 1.54 4.53
N ASP A 21 4.27 1.35 5.60
CA ASP A 21 5.73 1.18 5.51
C ASP A 21 6.10 -0.18 4.87
N LEU A 22 5.12 -1.07 4.68
CA LEU A 22 5.27 -2.34 3.98
C LEU A 22 5.12 -2.22 2.45
N LEU A 23 4.95 -1.01 1.92
CA LEU A 23 5.09 -0.73 0.49
C LEU A 23 6.35 0.08 0.21
N THR A 24 7.15 -0.37 -0.76
CA THR A 24 8.35 0.35 -1.21
C THR A 24 7.97 1.66 -1.91
N ASP A 25 8.94 2.56 -2.10
CA ASP A 25 8.74 3.81 -2.85
C ASP A 25 8.63 3.64 -4.37
N LYS A 26 8.73 2.40 -4.85
CA LYS A 26 8.59 2.12 -6.27
C LYS A 26 7.13 2.36 -6.71
N PRO A 27 6.91 3.17 -7.77
CA PRO A 27 5.59 3.31 -8.34
C PRO A 27 5.04 1.97 -8.83
N LEU A 28 3.78 1.69 -8.50
CA LEU A 28 3.10 0.49 -8.98
C LEU A 28 2.91 0.53 -10.50
N SER A 29 3.09 -0.61 -11.15
CA SER A 29 2.93 -0.75 -12.61
C SER A 29 1.47 -0.94 -13.07
N TYR A 30 0.49 -0.77 -12.18
CA TYR A 30 -0.91 -0.99 -12.49
C TYR A 30 -1.57 0.18 -13.21
N CYS A 31 -2.55 -0.13 -14.05
CA CYS A 31 -3.38 0.88 -14.69
C CYS A 31 -4.16 1.71 -13.65
N PRO A 32 -4.36 3.03 -13.88
CA PRO A 32 -5.23 3.85 -13.04
C PRO A 32 -6.65 3.26 -12.95
N GLY A 33 -7.17 3.13 -11.73
CA GLY A 33 -8.49 2.55 -11.48
C GLY A 33 -8.52 1.01 -11.40
N CYS A 34 -7.39 0.33 -11.63
CA CYS A 34 -7.30 -1.11 -11.44
C CYS A 34 -7.24 -1.50 -9.95
N GLY A 35 -7.92 -2.59 -9.58
CA GLY A 35 -7.99 -3.07 -8.20
C GLY A 35 -6.68 -3.64 -7.64
N HIS A 36 -5.70 -4.00 -8.49
CA HIS A 36 -4.45 -4.63 -8.03
C HIS A 36 -3.66 -3.77 -7.04
N GLY A 37 -3.54 -2.45 -7.32
CA GLY A 37 -2.83 -1.55 -6.41
C GLY A 37 -3.54 -1.39 -5.07
N THR A 38 -4.87 -1.31 -5.09
CA THR A 38 -5.68 -1.29 -3.87
C THR A 38 -5.54 -2.59 -3.08
N ALA A 39 -5.54 -3.74 -3.75
CA ALA A 39 -5.37 -5.04 -3.10
C ALA A 39 -3.99 -5.17 -2.44
N HIS A 40 -2.91 -4.84 -3.15
CA HIS A 40 -1.56 -4.89 -2.56
C HIS A 40 -1.44 -3.96 -1.35
N ARG A 41 -1.97 -2.75 -1.43
CA ARG A 41 -2.00 -1.82 -0.30
C ARG A 41 -2.74 -2.40 0.91
N ILE A 42 -3.97 -2.88 0.73
CA ILE A 42 -4.78 -3.41 1.83
C ILE A 42 -4.10 -4.63 2.46
N VAL A 43 -3.54 -5.54 1.65
CA VAL A 43 -2.83 -6.70 2.18
C VAL A 43 -1.63 -6.26 3.01
N MET A 44 -0.82 -5.32 2.52
CA MET A 44 0.33 -4.79 3.27
C MET A 44 -0.08 -4.06 4.56
N GLU A 45 -1.16 -3.27 4.55
CA GLU A 45 -1.71 -2.62 5.76
C GLU A 45 -2.10 -3.66 6.81
N VAL A 46 -2.79 -4.72 6.41
CA VAL A 46 -3.19 -5.78 7.35
C VAL A 46 -1.98 -6.51 7.93
N LEU A 47 -0.93 -6.75 7.14
CA LEU A 47 0.31 -7.36 7.65
C LEU A 47 1.03 -6.45 8.66
N GLU A 48 1.03 -5.13 8.41
CA GLU A 48 1.58 -4.12 9.33
C GLU A 48 0.78 -4.09 10.64
N GLU A 49 -0.56 -4.03 10.55
CA GLU A 49 -1.46 -4.04 11.71
C GLU A 49 -1.33 -5.30 12.56
N MET A 50 -1.07 -6.44 11.92
CA MET A 50 -0.90 -7.73 12.59
C MET A 50 0.52 -7.95 13.14
N ASP A 51 1.49 -7.09 12.80
CA ASP A 51 2.90 -7.22 13.19
C ASP A 51 3.49 -8.61 12.80
N ILE A 52 3.28 -9.01 11.53
CA ILE A 52 3.72 -10.31 11.00
C ILE A 52 4.57 -10.19 9.73
N GLN A 53 5.18 -9.03 9.47
CA GLN A 53 6.06 -8.83 8.33
C GLN A 53 7.18 -9.88 8.27
N ASP A 54 7.84 -10.12 9.41
CA ASP A 54 8.95 -11.08 9.59
C ASP A 54 8.52 -12.55 9.45
N LYS A 55 7.21 -12.81 9.45
CA LYS A 55 6.61 -14.15 9.33
C LYS A 55 5.90 -14.36 7.99
N THR A 56 6.02 -13.40 7.08
CA THR A 56 5.31 -13.45 5.79
C THR A 56 6.29 -13.66 4.64
N ILE A 57 6.03 -14.71 3.84
CA ILE A 57 6.69 -14.93 2.56
C ILE A 57 5.64 -14.82 1.45
N GLY A 58 5.84 -13.86 0.54
CA GLY A 58 5.03 -13.69 -0.65
C GLY A 58 5.48 -14.60 -1.80
N ILE A 59 4.56 -14.93 -2.70
CA ILE A 59 4.84 -15.65 -3.95
C ILE A 59 4.48 -14.74 -5.11
N ALA A 60 5.45 -14.38 -5.94
CA ALA A 60 5.21 -13.49 -7.08
C ALA A 60 4.42 -14.25 -8.16
N PRO A 61 3.25 -13.74 -8.59
CA PRO A 61 2.45 -14.42 -9.60
C PRO A 61 2.99 -14.16 -11.00
N VAL A 62 2.48 -14.89 -11.99
CA VAL A 62 2.59 -14.50 -13.40
C VAL A 62 1.38 -13.61 -13.76
N GLY A 63 1.63 -12.47 -14.40
CA GLY A 63 0.57 -11.55 -14.87
C GLY A 63 0.84 -10.09 -14.50
N CYS A 64 -0.22 -9.30 -14.31
CA CYS A 64 -0.11 -7.87 -14.01
C CYS A 64 0.73 -7.58 -12.74
N SER A 65 0.70 -8.48 -11.75
CA SER A 65 1.45 -8.39 -10.51
C SER A 65 2.80 -9.13 -10.53
N VAL A 66 3.35 -9.43 -11.70
CA VAL A 66 4.64 -10.15 -11.81
C VAL A 66 5.80 -9.44 -11.11
N LEU A 67 5.72 -8.13 -10.93
CA LEU A 67 6.71 -7.31 -10.24
C LEU A 67 6.39 -7.07 -8.74
N ALA A 68 5.53 -7.90 -8.15
CA ALA A 68 5.12 -7.83 -6.74
C ALA A 68 6.29 -7.64 -5.76
N TYR A 69 7.40 -8.33 -6.00
CA TYR A 69 8.64 -8.28 -5.20
C TYR A 69 9.35 -6.93 -5.22
N GLU A 70 9.00 -6.03 -6.14
CA GLU A 70 9.57 -4.69 -6.19
C GLU A 70 8.73 -3.67 -5.40
N PHE A 71 7.48 -4.01 -5.09
CA PHE A 71 6.51 -3.11 -4.47
C PHE A 71 6.24 -3.43 -3.00
N MET A 72 6.24 -4.72 -2.63
CA MET A 72 5.91 -5.19 -1.29
C MET A 72 7.19 -5.43 -0.50
N ASN A 73 7.29 -4.80 0.67
CA ASN A 73 8.45 -4.88 1.57
C ASN A 73 8.32 -6.10 2.51
N ILE A 74 8.19 -7.28 1.91
CA ILE A 74 8.21 -8.59 2.58
C ILE A 74 9.12 -9.51 1.78
N ASP A 75 9.58 -10.60 2.41
CA ASP A 75 10.32 -11.61 1.68
C ASP A 75 9.44 -12.21 0.57
N MET A 76 10.00 -12.36 -0.63
CA MET A 76 9.25 -12.84 -1.79
C MET A 76 10.02 -13.88 -2.58
N GLN A 77 9.32 -14.96 -2.95
CA GLN A 77 9.79 -15.93 -3.93
C GLN A 77 9.28 -15.59 -5.33
N GLN A 78 10.18 -15.57 -6.30
CA GLN A 78 9.92 -15.35 -7.73
C GLN A 78 9.72 -16.66 -8.50
#